data_AF-A0A840VQL3-F1
#
_entry.id   AF-A0A840VQL3-F1
#
_cell.length_a   1.000
_cell.length_b   1.000
_cell.length_c   1.000
_cell.angle_alpha   90.00
_cell.angle_beta   90.00
_cell.angle_gamma   90.00
#
_symmetry.space_group_name_H-M   'P 1'
#
loop_
_entity.id
_entity.type
_entity.pdbx_description
1 polymer ?
#
loop_
_entity_poly.entity_id
_entity_poly.type
_entity_poly.pdbx_seq_one_letter_code
_entity_poly.pdbx_strand_id
1 'polypeptide(L)'
;MTYTVRRRMLAGTAAAGLLATSLGVAVAAPATAATGRPVLGNCKISTLPYPTDTYRADANAIDPTGRFVAGTALRIEETGNQYLLLFWDGDRLTEVEAPSMATPADINEDGVVIGNGWSESGDGQPWRYRDGQVEQLPVVPSSTGIDVTAINKAGDIVGHGTDVDTNEFFVLRWPAARPGTVEVLDVPANATPSGITPNGTIVGMAGDFGYWTGWVRRPNGRIKALTVPGSQSTVVSAAAGHWAVGHVDLGGSSRLGVRWDLRDGSYTPLDEQLSTMDDVNAKGVVVGGDRVGRGANSRELPGGGVGVGIGARSISDTGTIVGFRNAERLTPVRWTGC
;
A
#
# COMPACT_ATOMS: atom_id res chain seq x y z
N MET A 1 -9.08 -0.52 70.49
CA MET A 1 -10.34 -0.31 71.25
C MET A 1 -11.50 -0.56 70.30
N THR A 2 -12.56 -1.23 70.75
CA THR A 2 -13.84 -1.36 70.04
C THR A 2 -14.74 -0.17 70.33
N TYR A 3 -15.63 0.25 69.40
CA TYR A 3 -17.10 0.16 69.58
C TYR A 3 -17.95 0.72 68.40
N THR A 4 -19.03 0.00 68.09
CA THR A 4 -20.31 0.40 67.44
C THR A 4 -20.40 1.31 66.20
N VAL A 5 -21.07 0.74 65.19
CA VAL A 5 -21.97 1.43 64.22
C VAL A 5 -23.17 2.07 64.93
N ARG A 6 -23.72 3.18 64.40
CA ARG A 6 -25.13 3.55 64.60
C ARG A 6 -25.78 4.17 63.36
N ARG A 7 -26.91 3.61 62.92
CA ARG A 7 -27.83 4.17 61.89
C ARG A 7 -28.68 5.31 62.47
N ARG A 8 -29.20 6.19 61.61
CA ARG A 8 -30.45 6.95 61.83
C ARG A 8 -31.28 7.09 60.54
N MET A 9 -32.55 7.40 60.73
CA MET A 9 -33.66 7.50 59.77
C MET A 9 -34.66 8.56 60.30
N LEU A 10 -35.63 9.09 59.54
CA LEU A 10 -35.97 8.84 58.13
C LEU A 10 -35.19 9.86 57.24
N ALA A 11 -35.66 10.60 56.23
CA ALA A 11 -36.95 10.77 55.55
C ALA A 11 -36.71 11.36 54.13
N GLY A 12 -37.66 11.38 53.19
CA GLY A 12 -39.04 10.88 53.25
C GLY A 12 -40.06 11.80 52.55
N THR A 13 -39.87 12.07 51.27
CA THR A 13 -40.82 12.81 50.41
C THR A 13 -41.06 12.05 49.11
N ALA A 14 -42.33 11.81 48.77
CA ALA A 14 -42.72 11.15 47.53
C ALA A 14 -43.21 12.20 46.52
N ALA A 15 -42.71 12.14 45.29
CA ALA A 15 -43.22 12.92 44.16
C ALA A 15 -43.98 11.98 43.22
N ALA A 16 -45.32 11.99 43.31
CA ALA A 16 -46.17 11.26 42.38
C ALA A 16 -46.36 12.09 41.09
N GLY A 17 -45.80 11.62 39.97
CA GLY A 17 -45.82 12.32 38.69
C GLY A 17 -46.38 11.45 37.55
N LEU A 18 -47.69 11.59 37.32
CA LEU A 18 -48.46 11.22 36.12
C LEU A 18 -47.77 10.34 35.05
N LEU A 19 -48.09 9.04 35.04
CA LEU A 19 -47.86 8.16 33.88
C LEU A 19 -48.87 8.51 32.76
N ALA A 20 -48.44 9.32 31.79
CA ALA A 20 -49.20 9.55 30.56
C ALA A 20 -49.01 8.35 29.60
N THR A 21 -50.00 7.45 29.55
CA THR A 21 -49.99 6.31 28.61
C THR A 21 -50.31 6.76 27.20
N SER A 22 -49.30 7.18 26.44
CA SER A 22 -49.42 7.42 25.01
C SER A 22 -49.61 6.10 24.26
N LEU A 23 -50.82 5.87 23.76
CA LEU A 23 -51.11 4.81 22.79
C LEU A 23 -50.45 5.16 21.45
N GLY A 24 -49.17 4.82 21.33
CA GLY A 24 -48.41 4.97 20.10
C GLY A 24 -49.01 4.11 18.99
N VAL A 25 -49.69 4.73 18.03
CA VAL A 25 -50.12 4.07 16.80
C VAL A 25 -48.86 3.59 16.08
N ALA A 26 -48.71 2.27 15.95
CA ALA A 26 -47.61 1.66 15.22
C ALA A 26 -47.80 1.89 13.71
N VAL A 27 -47.39 3.07 13.24
CA VAL A 27 -47.24 3.34 11.82
C VAL A 27 -46.16 2.39 11.30
N ALA A 28 -46.59 1.39 10.53
CA ALA A 28 -45.67 0.49 9.85
C ALA A 28 -44.88 1.30 8.82
N ALA A 29 -43.66 1.69 9.19
CA ALA A 29 -42.72 2.29 8.24
C ALA A 29 -42.55 1.30 7.07
N PRO A 30 -42.63 1.76 5.81
CA PRO A 30 -42.37 0.90 4.68
C PRO A 30 -40.96 0.35 4.84
N ALA A 31 -40.82 -0.97 4.81
CA ALA A 31 -39.51 -1.60 4.92
C ALA A 31 -38.65 -1.16 3.73
N THR A 32 -37.74 -0.22 3.97
CA THR A 32 -36.82 0.30 2.95
C THR A 32 -36.05 -0.89 2.40
N ALA A 33 -36.37 -1.30 1.17
CA ALA A 33 -35.76 -2.46 0.55
C ALA A 33 -34.24 -2.25 0.58
N ALA A 34 -33.52 -3.19 1.22
CA ALA A 34 -32.08 -3.10 1.33
C ALA A 34 -31.50 -2.90 -0.07
N THR A 35 -30.82 -1.77 -0.29
CA THR A 35 -30.28 -1.42 -1.60
C THR A 35 -29.44 -2.58 -2.08
N GLY A 36 -29.86 -3.21 -3.18
CA GLY A 36 -29.31 -4.48 -3.62
C GLY A 36 -27.79 -4.41 -3.68
N ARG A 37 -27.10 -5.50 -3.27
CA ARG A 37 -25.65 -5.61 -3.45
C ARG A 37 -25.29 -5.09 -4.84
N PRO A 38 -24.38 -4.10 -4.98
CA PRO A 38 -24.02 -3.61 -6.30
C PRO A 38 -23.59 -4.81 -7.14
N VAL A 39 -24.28 -5.01 -8.28
CA VAL A 39 -23.92 -6.06 -9.23
C VAL A 39 -22.48 -5.80 -9.60
N LEU A 40 -21.60 -6.79 -9.36
CA LEU A 40 -20.18 -6.64 -9.64
C LEU A 40 -20.01 -6.22 -11.09
N GLY A 41 -19.35 -5.08 -11.29
CA GLY A 41 -19.19 -4.51 -12.61
C GLY A 41 -18.44 -5.47 -13.53
N ASN A 42 -18.78 -5.39 -14.81
CA ASN A 42 -17.84 -5.78 -15.85
C ASN A 42 -16.66 -4.82 -15.73
N CYS A 43 -15.60 -5.29 -15.07
CA CYS A 43 -14.34 -4.59 -14.91
C CYS A 43 -13.89 -4.07 -16.29
N LYS A 44 -13.62 -2.77 -16.40
CA LYS A 44 -13.37 -2.10 -17.68
C LYS A 44 -11.93 -1.60 -17.72
N ILE A 45 -11.16 -2.10 -18.68
CA ILE A 45 -9.83 -1.57 -19.03
C ILE A 45 -9.96 -0.30 -19.89
N SER A 46 -9.06 0.66 -19.65
CA SER A 46 -8.83 1.84 -20.49
C SER A 46 -7.36 2.23 -20.44
N THR A 47 -6.78 2.58 -21.59
CA THR A 47 -5.42 3.13 -21.67
C THR A 47 -5.41 4.55 -21.12
N LEU A 48 -4.44 4.86 -20.26
CA LEU A 48 -4.20 6.23 -19.76
C LEU A 48 -3.55 7.08 -20.87
N PRO A 49 -3.66 8.42 -20.87
CA PRO A 49 -2.91 9.27 -21.79
C PRO A 49 -1.40 9.11 -21.61
N TYR A 50 -0.62 8.99 -22.69
CA TYR A 50 0.84 8.91 -22.64
C TYR A 50 1.46 9.48 -23.92
N PRO A 51 2.76 9.85 -23.93
CA PRO A 51 3.37 10.54 -25.05
C PRO A 51 3.50 9.61 -26.27
N THR A 52 3.01 10.05 -27.44
CA THR A 52 2.82 9.17 -28.60
C THR A 52 4.12 8.64 -29.22
N ASP A 53 5.19 9.38 -29.01
CA ASP A 53 6.60 9.14 -29.37
C ASP A 53 7.33 8.16 -28.44
N THR A 54 6.70 7.72 -27.35
CA THR A 54 7.26 6.68 -26.46
C THR A 54 6.94 5.27 -26.98
N TYR A 55 7.92 4.38 -26.89
CA TYR A 55 7.77 2.97 -27.27
C TYR A 55 7.38 2.07 -26.08
N ARG A 56 7.46 2.60 -24.86
CA ARG A 56 7.05 1.96 -23.61
C ARG A 56 6.53 3.02 -22.65
N ALA A 57 5.37 2.77 -22.05
CA ALA A 57 4.89 3.51 -20.89
C ALA A 57 4.11 2.59 -19.93
N ASP A 58 4.36 2.70 -18.62
CA ASP A 58 3.83 1.86 -17.54
C ASP A 58 3.18 2.74 -16.45
N ALA A 59 2.21 2.23 -15.70
CA ALA A 59 1.54 2.93 -14.62
C ALA A 59 1.81 2.19 -13.30
N ASN A 60 2.68 2.75 -12.47
CA ASN A 60 3.36 2.04 -11.39
C ASN A 60 2.60 2.11 -10.05
N ALA A 61 2.03 3.27 -9.68
CA ALA A 61 1.34 3.46 -8.40
C ALA A 61 0.05 4.30 -8.57
N ILE A 62 -0.96 4.07 -7.73
CA ILE A 62 -2.22 4.85 -7.70
C ILE A 62 -2.62 5.20 -6.26
N ASP A 63 -3.09 6.42 -6.04
CA ASP A 63 -3.44 6.88 -4.69
C ASP A 63 -4.71 6.19 -4.15
N PRO A 64 -4.95 6.19 -2.82
CA PRO A 64 -6.13 5.57 -2.22
C PRO A 64 -7.47 6.06 -2.78
N THR A 65 -7.59 7.33 -3.19
CA THR A 65 -8.81 7.86 -3.83
C THR A 65 -8.97 7.39 -5.27
N GLY A 66 -7.88 7.03 -5.95
CA GLY A 66 -7.84 6.68 -7.36
C GLY A 66 -7.90 7.87 -8.31
N ARG A 67 -7.54 9.07 -7.82
CA ARG A 67 -7.44 10.29 -8.61
C ARG A 67 -6.06 10.41 -9.28
N PHE A 68 -5.01 10.18 -8.50
CA PHE A 68 -3.63 10.40 -8.91
C PHE A 68 -2.95 9.08 -9.26
N VAL A 69 -2.18 9.07 -10.35
CA VAL A 69 -1.39 7.91 -10.77
C VAL A 69 0.03 8.38 -11.06
N ALA A 70 1.02 7.55 -10.73
CA ALA A 70 2.42 7.76 -11.10
C ALA A 70 2.93 6.60 -11.96
N GLY A 71 3.79 6.90 -12.93
CA GLY A 71 4.32 5.92 -13.88
C GLY A 71 5.60 6.37 -14.58
N THR A 72 5.98 5.62 -15.60
CA THR A 72 7.25 5.81 -16.35
C THR A 72 7.03 5.64 -17.84
N ALA A 73 7.88 6.29 -18.66
CA ALA A 73 7.96 6.03 -20.09
C ALA A 73 9.38 6.15 -20.65
N LEU A 74 9.58 5.57 -21.84
CA LEU A 74 10.82 5.61 -22.61
C LEU A 74 10.56 6.19 -24.00
N ARG A 75 11.20 7.31 -24.30
CA ARG A 75 11.29 7.95 -25.62
C ARG A 75 12.60 7.50 -26.29
N ILE A 76 12.59 7.32 -27.61
CA ILE A 76 13.82 7.11 -28.41
C ILE A 76 14.30 8.47 -28.90
N GLU A 77 15.58 8.77 -28.69
CA GLU A 77 16.26 9.96 -29.20
C GLU A 77 17.53 9.55 -29.96
N GLU A 78 18.17 10.49 -30.67
CA GLU A 78 19.35 10.21 -31.51
C GLU A 78 20.54 9.64 -30.73
N THR A 79 20.62 9.94 -29.43
CA THR A 79 21.73 9.60 -28.54
C THR A 79 21.43 8.43 -27.59
N GLY A 80 20.17 7.98 -27.48
CA GLY A 80 19.78 6.91 -26.56
C GLY A 80 18.28 6.89 -26.21
N ASN A 81 17.94 6.32 -25.05
CA ASN A 81 16.59 6.37 -24.51
C ASN A 81 16.48 7.52 -23.50
N GLN A 82 15.52 8.42 -23.70
CA GLN A 82 15.15 9.42 -22.69
C GLN A 82 14.12 8.84 -21.73
N TYR A 83 14.39 8.96 -20.43
CA TYR A 83 13.51 8.50 -19.36
C TYR A 83 12.53 9.61 -18.98
N LEU A 84 11.25 9.26 -18.86
CA LEU A 84 10.18 10.17 -18.47
C LEU A 84 9.46 9.62 -17.23
N LEU A 85 9.24 10.47 -16.24
CA LEU A 85 8.25 10.27 -15.19
C LEU A 85 6.90 10.76 -15.69
N LEU A 86 5.85 9.97 -15.49
CA LEU A 86 4.48 10.30 -15.87
C LEU A 86 3.64 10.49 -14.61
N PHE A 87 2.99 11.64 -14.47
CA PHE A 87 2.09 11.94 -13.34
C PHE A 87 0.70 12.32 -13.87
N TRP A 88 -0.32 11.57 -13.48
CA TRP A 88 -1.71 11.82 -13.89
C TRP A 88 -2.53 12.40 -12.74
N ASP A 89 -3.28 13.47 -13.03
CA ASP A 89 -4.31 14.05 -12.18
C ASP A 89 -5.67 13.87 -12.89
N GLY A 90 -6.34 12.74 -12.63
CA GLY A 90 -7.43 12.26 -13.48
C GLY A 90 -6.92 11.96 -14.89
N ASP A 91 -7.52 12.59 -15.90
CA ASP A 91 -7.08 12.48 -17.30
C ASP A 91 -5.94 13.46 -17.68
N ARG A 92 -5.52 14.34 -16.75
CA ARG A 92 -4.45 15.33 -17.01
C ARG A 92 -3.07 14.73 -16.75
N LEU A 93 -2.35 14.36 -17.81
CA LEU A 93 -0.94 14.00 -17.74
C LEU A 93 -0.05 15.23 -17.50
N THR A 94 0.99 15.04 -16.69
CA THR A 94 2.19 15.86 -16.59
C THR A 94 3.40 14.96 -16.87
N GLU A 95 4.26 15.38 -17.79
CA GLU A 95 5.53 14.72 -18.10
C GLU A 95 6.67 15.43 -17.35
N VAL A 96 7.63 14.68 -16.82
CA VAL A 96 8.87 15.22 -16.25
C VAL A 96 10.05 14.39 -16.76
N GLU A 97 11.03 15.04 -17.36
CA GLU A 97 12.27 14.40 -17.82
C GLU A 97 13.11 13.95 -16.62
N ALA A 98 13.56 12.70 -16.64
CA ALA A 98 14.48 12.16 -15.63
C ALA A 98 15.90 12.08 -16.22
N PRO A 99 16.94 12.60 -15.53
CA PRO A 99 18.32 12.54 -16.01
C PRO A 99 18.96 11.15 -15.84
N SER A 100 18.33 10.25 -15.08
CA SER A 100 18.75 8.87 -14.86
C SER A 100 17.53 7.95 -14.77
N MET A 101 17.73 6.66 -14.46
CA MET A 101 16.66 5.66 -14.33
C MET A 101 15.81 5.90 -13.08
N ALA A 102 14.95 6.92 -13.11
CA ALA A 102 14.00 7.21 -12.03
C ALA A 102 12.71 6.39 -12.17
N THR A 103 12.21 5.85 -11.06
CA THR A 103 10.96 5.05 -11.00
C THR A 103 10.11 5.49 -9.79
N PRO A 104 8.80 5.75 -9.96
CA PRO A 104 7.89 5.93 -8.84
C PRO A 104 7.76 4.63 -8.04
N ALA A 105 7.76 4.76 -6.70
CA ALA A 105 7.52 3.66 -5.78
C ALA A 105 6.06 3.67 -5.25
N ASP A 106 5.57 4.83 -4.82
CA ASP A 106 4.25 4.98 -4.19
C ASP A 106 3.74 6.44 -4.28
N ILE A 107 2.46 6.68 -4.00
CA ILE A 107 1.79 7.98 -4.11
C ILE A 107 0.68 8.16 -3.06
N ASN A 108 0.70 9.28 -2.33
CA ASN A 108 -0.31 9.56 -1.30
C ASN A 108 -1.55 10.31 -1.85
N GLU A 109 -2.61 10.42 -1.03
CA GLU A 109 -3.87 11.09 -1.41
C GLU A 109 -3.77 12.62 -1.62
N ASP A 110 -2.66 13.26 -1.24
CA ASP A 110 -2.37 14.66 -1.58
C ASP A 110 -1.72 14.80 -2.97
N GLY A 111 -1.42 13.68 -3.64
CA GLY A 111 -0.69 13.64 -4.91
C GLY A 111 0.83 13.74 -4.75
N VAL A 112 1.37 13.55 -3.54
CA VAL A 112 2.82 13.45 -3.33
C VAL A 112 3.30 12.08 -3.79
N VAL A 113 4.15 12.06 -4.82
CA VAL A 113 4.79 10.84 -5.31
C VAL A 113 6.15 10.68 -4.66
N ILE A 114 6.54 9.44 -4.39
CA ILE A 114 7.91 9.08 -4.00
C ILE A 114 8.50 8.13 -5.04
N GLY A 115 9.83 8.08 -5.12
CA GLY A 115 10.48 7.14 -6.01
C GLY A 115 11.99 7.03 -5.81
N ASN A 116 12.55 6.09 -6.56
CA ASN A 116 13.96 5.73 -6.55
C ASN A 116 14.64 6.20 -7.83
N GLY A 117 15.96 6.35 -7.79
CA GLY A 117 16.74 6.90 -8.87
C GLY A 117 18.23 6.87 -8.54
N TRP A 118 19.05 7.42 -9.43
CA TRP A 118 20.51 7.34 -9.33
C TRP A 118 21.14 8.74 -9.39
N SER A 119 22.12 8.98 -8.52
CA SER A 119 22.98 10.16 -8.56
C SER A 119 23.96 10.12 -9.74
N GLU A 120 24.66 11.23 -10.00
CA GLU A 120 25.79 11.27 -10.95
C GLU A 120 26.96 10.36 -10.53
N SER A 121 27.09 10.02 -9.24
CA SER A 121 28.08 9.07 -8.71
C SER A 121 27.67 7.60 -8.87
N GLY A 122 26.42 7.32 -9.28
CA GLY A 122 25.88 5.96 -9.36
C GLY A 122 25.38 5.39 -8.03
N ASP A 123 25.12 6.25 -7.04
CA ASP A 123 24.51 5.87 -5.76
C ASP A 123 22.98 5.91 -5.84
N GLY A 124 22.32 5.04 -5.06
CA GLY A 124 20.86 5.06 -4.89
C GLY A 124 20.42 6.35 -4.21
N GLN A 125 19.65 7.16 -4.94
CA GLN A 125 19.26 8.52 -4.56
C GLN A 125 17.73 8.65 -4.66
N PRO A 126 17.01 8.53 -3.53
CA PRO A 126 15.56 8.58 -3.51
C PRO A 126 15.05 10.03 -3.59
N TRP A 127 13.87 10.19 -4.17
CA TRP A 127 13.25 11.48 -4.46
C TRP A 127 11.78 11.54 -4.08
N ARG A 128 11.24 12.76 -3.99
CA ARG A 128 9.81 13.05 -3.90
C ARG A 128 9.40 14.03 -5.00
N TYR A 129 8.19 13.89 -5.53
CA TYR A 129 7.58 14.88 -6.41
C TYR A 129 6.37 15.51 -5.72
N ARG A 130 6.36 16.84 -5.68
CA ARG A 130 5.31 17.65 -5.04
C ARG A 130 5.26 19.05 -5.66
N ASP A 131 4.06 19.62 -5.79
CA ASP A 131 3.83 20.98 -6.30
C ASP A 131 4.53 21.32 -7.63
N GLY A 132 4.75 20.30 -8.49
CA GLY A 132 5.42 20.44 -9.78
C GLY A 132 6.96 20.28 -9.76
N GLN A 133 7.57 20.03 -8.61
CA GLN A 133 9.02 19.90 -8.44
C GLN A 133 9.41 18.46 -8.04
N VAL A 134 10.54 17.98 -8.55
CA VAL A 134 11.23 16.79 -8.03
C VAL A 134 12.31 17.26 -7.06
N GLU A 135 12.25 16.78 -5.82
CA GLU A 135 13.20 17.10 -4.76
C GLU A 135 13.90 15.84 -4.26
N GLN A 136 15.21 15.90 -4.08
CA GLN A 136 15.98 14.78 -3.52
C GLN A 136 15.74 14.65 -2.01
N LEU A 137 15.59 13.42 -1.53
CA LEU A 137 15.44 13.14 -0.11
C LEU A 137 16.83 13.05 0.57
N PRO A 138 16.95 13.45 1.84
CA PRO A 138 18.20 13.38 2.58
C PRO A 138 18.61 11.92 2.82
N VAL A 139 19.89 11.64 2.60
CA VAL A 139 20.51 10.31 2.74
C VAL A 139 21.27 10.19 4.06
N VAL A 140 21.50 8.96 4.53
CA VAL A 140 22.33 8.70 5.73
C VAL A 140 23.81 8.61 5.31
N PRO A 141 24.75 9.31 5.98
CA PRO A 141 26.18 9.18 5.70
C PRO A 141 26.68 7.73 5.85
N SER A 142 27.69 7.34 5.09
CA SER A 142 28.23 5.97 5.07
C SER A 142 27.18 4.89 4.73
N SER A 143 26.25 5.19 3.83
CA SER A 143 25.32 4.19 3.29
C SER A 143 25.15 4.31 1.78
N THR A 144 24.74 3.20 1.16
CA THR A 144 24.46 3.07 -0.28
C THR A 144 23.17 2.27 -0.49
N GLY A 145 22.70 2.12 -1.74
CA GLY A 145 21.47 1.39 -2.06
C GLY A 145 20.25 1.91 -1.29
N ILE A 146 20.05 3.23 -1.27
CA ILE A 146 19.01 3.88 -0.47
C ILE A 146 17.74 4.00 -1.31
N ASP A 147 16.74 3.17 -1.01
CA ASP A 147 15.47 3.09 -1.74
C ASP A 147 14.27 3.31 -0.81
N VAL A 148 13.35 4.19 -1.23
CA VAL A 148 12.02 4.36 -0.65
C VAL A 148 11.05 3.32 -1.19
N THR A 149 10.04 2.95 -0.38
CA THR A 149 9.09 1.86 -0.70
C THR A 149 7.62 2.23 -0.49
N ALA A 150 7.29 3.12 0.46
CA ALA A 150 5.90 3.56 0.68
C ALA A 150 5.79 4.92 1.37
N ILE A 151 4.68 5.64 1.14
CA ILE A 151 4.32 6.93 1.74
C ILE A 151 2.90 6.89 2.32
N ASN A 152 2.72 7.35 3.56
CA ASN A 152 1.39 7.36 4.18
C ASN A 152 0.60 8.66 3.94
N LYS A 153 -0.68 8.66 4.35
CA LYS A 153 -1.59 9.83 4.35
C LYS A 153 -1.04 11.07 5.08
N ALA A 154 -0.13 10.93 6.04
CA ALA A 154 0.50 12.06 6.73
C ALA A 154 1.74 12.59 5.99
N GLY A 155 2.17 11.92 4.91
CA GLY A 155 3.39 12.22 4.16
C GLY A 155 4.66 11.58 4.74
N ASP A 156 4.56 10.71 5.76
CA ASP A 156 5.73 9.96 6.23
C ASP A 156 6.12 8.91 5.20
N ILE A 157 7.39 8.90 4.82
CA ILE A 157 7.96 7.96 3.85
C ILE A 157 8.76 6.89 4.60
N VAL A 158 8.74 5.66 4.13
CA VAL A 158 9.62 4.57 4.59
C VAL A 158 10.44 3.98 3.45
N GLY A 159 11.58 3.40 3.81
CA GLY A 159 12.54 2.83 2.86
C GLY A 159 13.64 2.07 3.58
N HIS A 160 14.72 1.76 2.88
CA HIS A 160 15.88 1.10 3.44
C HIS A 160 17.18 1.70 2.90
N GLY A 161 18.29 1.31 3.50
CA GLY A 161 19.64 1.55 2.99
C GLY A 161 20.55 0.39 3.38
N THR A 162 21.72 0.34 2.77
CA THR A 162 22.79 -0.63 3.05
C THR A 162 23.97 0.10 3.69
N ASP A 163 24.44 -0.36 4.83
CA ASP A 163 25.64 0.17 5.49
C ASP A 163 26.91 -0.23 4.71
N VAL A 164 27.83 0.71 4.44
CA VAL A 164 28.97 0.44 3.53
C VAL A 164 30.09 -0.40 4.14
N ASP A 165 30.20 -0.45 5.47
CA ASP A 165 31.28 -1.16 6.18
C ASP A 165 30.87 -2.60 6.52
N THR A 166 29.59 -2.84 6.78
CA THR A 166 29.02 -4.14 7.19
C THR A 166 28.23 -4.85 6.08
N ASN A 167 27.74 -4.11 5.08
CA ASN A 167 26.76 -4.58 4.08
C ASN A 167 25.44 -5.07 4.72
N GLU A 168 25.07 -4.58 5.90
CA GLU A 168 23.78 -4.87 6.53
C GLU A 168 22.66 -3.92 6.07
N PHE A 169 21.44 -4.44 5.96
CA PHE A 169 20.24 -3.64 5.63
C PHE A 169 19.60 -3.03 6.87
N PHE A 170 19.35 -1.72 6.83
CA PHE A 170 18.63 -0.98 7.86
C PHE A 170 17.38 -0.27 7.31
N VAL A 171 16.38 -0.07 8.16
CA VAL A 171 15.11 0.57 7.80
C VAL A 171 15.17 2.08 8.05
N LEU A 172 14.68 2.86 7.08
CA LEU A 172 14.62 4.31 7.11
C LEU A 172 13.19 4.85 7.19
N ARG A 173 13.08 6.05 7.76
CA ARG A 173 11.89 6.91 7.71
C ARG A 173 12.25 8.35 7.43
N TRP A 174 11.50 9.01 6.55
CA TRP A 174 11.51 10.46 6.37
C TRP A 174 10.20 11.03 6.94
N PRO A 175 10.21 11.64 8.13
CA PRO A 175 9.00 12.12 8.79
C PRO A 175 8.49 13.42 8.18
N ALA A 176 7.20 13.48 7.81
CA ALA A 176 6.59 14.68 7.24
C ALA A 176 6.68 15.90 8.16
N ALA A 177 6.60 15.66 9.48
CA ALA A 177 6.70 16.69 10.51
C ALA A 177 8.13 17.26 10.68
N ARG A 178 9.15 16.69 10.03
CA ARG A 178 10.53 17.22 9.97
C ARG A 178 11.12 17.05 8.56
N PRO A 179 10.69 17.87 7.58
CA PRO A 179 11.28 17.85 6.24
C PRO A 179 12.79 18.09 6.28
N GLY A 180 13.52 17.47 5.35
CA GLY A 180 14.99 17.52 5.34
C GLY A 180 15.67 16.68 6.43
N THR A 181 14.93 15.82 7.14
CA THR A 181 15.51 14.82 8.06
C THR A 181 15.18 13.39 7.64
N VAL A 182 16.06 12.46 8.00
CA VAL A 182 15.91 11.02 7.83
C VAL A 182 16.23 10.33 9.17
N GLU A 183 15.54 9.25 9.48
CA GLU A 183 15.65 8.48 10.72
C GLU A 183 15.96 7.02 10.40
N VAL A 184 17.04 6.46 10.98
CA VAL A 184 17.19 5.00 11.06
C VAL A 184 16.23 4.50 12.15
N LEU A 185 15.41 3.49 11.83
CA LEU A 185 14.47 2.92 12.77
C LEU A 185 15.08 1.76 13.55
N ASP A 186 14.77 1.68 14.85
CA ASP A 186 14.94 0.46 15.65
C ASP A 186 13.98 -0.63 15.13
N VAL A 187 14.54 -1.70 14.56
CA VAL A 187 13.93 -2.85 13.86
C VAL A 187 14.85 -4.09 14.03
N PRO A 188 14.44 -5.32 13.66
CA PRO A 188 15.37 -6.44 13.56
C PRO A 188 16.50 -6.15 12.56
N ALA A 189 17.68 -6.76 12.74
CA ALA A 189 18.80 -6.62 11.80
C ALA A 189 18.48 -7.19 10.41
N ASN A 190 19.15 -6.68 9.38
CA ASN A 190 18.92 -7.02 7.96
C ASN A 190 17.44 -6.92 7.56
N ALA A 191 16.84 -5.74 7.77
CA ALA A 191 15.42 -5.50 7.56
C ALA A 191 15.13 -4.48 6.46
N THR A 192 14.06 -4.73 5.70
CA THR A 192 13.53 -3.82 4.67
C THR A 192 12.02 -3.65 4.85
N PRO A 193 11.45 -2.43 4.71
CA PRO A 193 10.02 -2.21 4.81
C PRO A 193 9.34 -2.40 3.45
N SER A 194 8.07 -2.79 3.46
CA SER A 194 7.23 -2.94 2.26
C SER A 194 5.87 -2.26 2.36
N GLY A 195 5.65 -1.46 3.40
CA GLY A 195 4.45 -0.62 3.50
C GLY A 195 4.36 0.18 4.80
N ILE A 196 3.77 1.38 4.72
CA ILE A 196 3.39 2.19 5.88
C ILE A 196 1.91 2.56 5.82
N THR A 197 1.16 2.09 6.82
CA THR A 197 -0.29 2.35 6.91
C THR A 197 -0.58 3.79 7.38
N PRO A 198 -1.80 4.33 7.14
CA PRO A 198 -2.19 5.69 7.57
C PRO A 198 -2.11 6.00 9.07
N ASN A 199 -1.93 4.99 9.94
CA ASN A 199 -1.73 5.19 11.38
C ASN A 199 -0.25 5.17 11.80
N GLY A 200 0.69 4.99 10.86
CA GLY A 200 2.13 4.88 11.13
C GLY A 200 2.61 3.47 11.52
N THR A 201 1.77 2.44 11.40
CA THR A 201 2.23 1.04 11.48
C THR A 201 2.94 0.69 10.18
N ILE A 202 4.19 0.24 10.31
CA ILE A 202 5.09 -0.16 9.21
C ILE A 202 5.16 -1.69 9.18
N VAL A 203 5.25 -2.28 7.99
CA VAL A 203 5.53 -3.72 7.81
C VAL A 203 6.76 -3.92 6.93
N GLY A 204 7.31 -5.12 6.98
CA GLY A 204 8.45 -5.52 6.15
C GLY A 204 8.87 -6.96 6.39
N MET A 205 10.07 -7.30 5.93
CA MET A 205 10.75 -8.57 6.19
C MET A 205 12.16 -8.33 6.75
N ALA A 206 12.72 -9.32 7.45
CA ALA A 206 14.06 -9.24 8.02
C ALA A 206 14.76 -10.61 8.07
N GLY A 207 16.10 -10.61 8.09
CA GLY A 207 16.93 -11.80 8.23
C GLY A 207 17.64 -12.21 6.94
N ASP A 208 18.15 -13.45 6.91
CA ASP A 208 18.99 -13.94 5.82
C ASP A 208 18.20 -14.34 4.57
N PHE A 209 18.87 -14.30 3.41
CA PHE A 209 18.28 -14.70 2.14
C PHE A 209 17.71 -16.12 2.19
N GLY A 210 16.39 -16.24 1.99
CA GLY A 210 15.63 -17.49 2.05
C GLY A 210 14.96 -17.75 3.39
N TYR A 211 15.46 -17.18 4.48
CA TYR A 211 14.97 -17.37 5.86
C TYR A 211 14.26 -16.13 6.43
N TRP A 212 13.80 -15.26 5.54
CA TRP A 212 13.07 -14.03 5.84
C TRP A 212 11.94 -14.24 6.85
N THR A 213 11.89 -13.40 7.87
CA THR A 213 10.78 -13.30 8.82
C THR A 213 10.05 -11.98 8.62
N GLY A 214 8.75 -12.05 8.35
CA GLY A 214 7.90 -10.86 8.27
C GLY A 214 7.80 -10.16 9.63
N TRP A 215 7.70 -8.83 9.63
CA TRP A 215 7.55 -8.04 10.86
C TRP A 215 6.54 -6.91 10.70
N VAL A 216 6.00 -6.47 11.85
CA VAL A 216 5.14 -5.30 11.97
C VAL A 216 5.59 -4.43 13.13
N ARG A 217 5.93 -3.16 12.84
CA ARG A 217 6.35 -2.14 13.79
C ARG A 217 5.22 -1.14 14.00
N ARG A 218 4.68 -1.09 15.22
CA ARG A 218 3.62 -0.14 15.61
C ARG A 218 4.23 1.26 15.86
N PRO A 219 3.43 2.35 15.80
CA PRO A 219 3.91 3.72 15.99
C PRO A 219 4.65 3.98 17.32
N ASN A 220 4.34 3.20 18.36
CA ASN A 220 4.99 3.24 19.66
C ASN A 220 6.27 2.39 19.75
N GLY A 221 6.91 2.09 18.61
CA GLY A 221 8.14 1.30 18.49
C GLY A 221 7.97 -0.20 18.71
N ARG A 222 6.81 -0.70 19.16
CA ARG A 222 6.62 -2.13 19.43
C ARG A 222 6.62 -2.95 18.14
N ILE A 223 7.54 -3.91 18.05
CA ILE A 223 7.67 -4.86 16.95
C ILE A 223 6.97 -6.17 17.31
N LYS A 224 6.41 -6.85 16.32
CA LYS A 224 6.01 -8.27 16.36
C LYS A 224 6.43 -8.95 15.05
N ALA A 225 6.62 -10.27 15.08
CA ALA A 225 6.65 -11.07 13.86
C ALA A 225 5.27 -11.07 13.18
N LEU A 226 5.29 -11.15 11.84
CA LEU A 226 4.15 -11.34 10.96
C LEU A 226 4.45 -12.60 10.13
N THR A 227 3.65 -13.66 10.31
CA THR A 227 4.00 -15.03 9.91
C THR A 227 2.73 -15.91 9.96
N VAL A 228 2.84 -17.21 9.68
CA VAL A 228 1.80 -18.21 9.95
C VAL A 228 2.41 -19.44 10.67
N PRO A 229 1.63 -20.22 11.45
CA PRO A 229 2.14 -21.43 12.07
C PRO A 229 2.75 -22.40 11.06
N GLY A 230 4.03 -22.74 11.25
CA GLY A 230 4.77 -23.69 10.42
C GLY A 230 5.50 -23.11 9.21
N SER A 231 5.48 -21.78 8.97
CA SER A 231 6.28 -21.21 7.88
C SER A 231 7.79 -21.27 8.16
N GLN A 232 8.56 -21.68 7.16
CA GLN A 232 10.03 -21.61 7.13
C GLN A 232 10.52 -20.22 6.71
N SER A 233 9.71 -19.48 5.95
CA SER A 233 10.00 -18.14 5.45
C SER A 233 8.70 -17.34 5.31
N THR A 234 8.74 -16.02 5.51
CA THR A 234 7.63 -15.09 5.29
C THR A 234 8.14 -13.80 4.66
N VAL A 235 7.64 -13.51 3.46
CA VAL A 235 7.88 -12.27 2.72
C VAL A 235 6.59 -11.45 2.75
N VAL A 236 6.70 -10.16 3.10
CA VAL A 236 5.58 -9.21 3.13
C VAL A 236 5.75 -8.25 1.96
N SER A 237 4.76 -8.17 1.07
CA SER A 237 4.85 -7.46 -0.21
C SER A 237 4.27 -6.04 -0.19
N ALA A 238 3.12 -5.84 0.49
CA ALA A 238 2.43 -4.54 0.54
C ALA A 238 1.51 -4.44 1.77
N ALA A 239 1.12 -3.22 2.17
CA ALA A 239 0.13 -3.00 3.23
C ALA A 239 -0.63 -1.67 3.15
N ALA A 240 -1.96 -1.73 3.30
CA ALA A 240 -2.83 -0.56 3.40
C ALA A 240 -3.92 -0.72 4.47
N GLY A 241 -4.26 0.41 5.10
CA GLY A 241 -5.31 0.49 6.13
C GLY A 241 -5.01 -0.35 7.38
N HIS A 242 -5.47 -1.60 7.38
CA HIS A 242 -5.21 -2.60 8.42
C HIS A 242 -4.86 -3.98 7.86
N TRP A 243 -4.50 -4.07 6.57
CA TRP A 243 -4.10 -5.31 5.91
C TRP A 243 -2.63 -5.25 5.52
N ALA A 244 -1.97 -6.40 5.54
CA ALA A 244 -0.76 -6.66 4.77
C ALA A 244 -0.95 -7.91 3.90
N VAL A 245 -0.23 -7.99 2.80
CA VAL A 245 -0.19 -9.16 1.90
C VAL A 245 1.24 -9.62 1.67
N GLY A 246 1.39 -10.88 1.30
CA GLY A 246 2.68 -11.50 1.05
C GLY A 246 2.58 -13.01 0.95
N HIS A 247 3.71 -13.69 0.87
CA HIS A 247 3.76 -15.14 0.76
C HIS A 247 4.52 -15.76 1.92
N VAL A 248 4.14 -16.98 2.27
CA VAL A 248 4.85 -17.83 3.22
C VAL A 248 5.28 -19.11 2.53
N ASP A 249 6.50 -19.55 2.84
CA ASP A 249 6.98 -20.87 2.44
C ASP A 249 6.78 -21.83 3.62
N LEU A 250 6.04 -22.93 3.38
CA LEU A 250 5.74 -23.97 4.37
C LEU A 250 6.68 -25.17 4.22
N GLY A 251 7.66 -25.10 3.30
CA GLY A 251 8.62 -26.13 3.00
C GLY A 251 8.29 -26.96 1.76
N GLY A 252 9.33 -27.54 1.15
CA GLY A 252 9.23 -28.33 -0.07
C GLY A 252 8.83 -27.45 -1.27
N SER A 253 7.67 -27.71 -1.85
CA SER A 253 7.06 -26.89 -2.90
C SER A 253 5.80 -26.15 -2.43
N SER A 254 5.55 -26.08 -1.11
CA SER A 254 4.32 -25.50 -0.55
C SER A 254 4.52 -24.01 -0.23
N ARG A 255 4.08 -23.16 -1.16
CA ARG A 255 3.95 -21.72 -0.93
C ARG A 255 2.48 -21.34 -0.82
N LEU A 256 2.19 -20.39 0.06
CA LEU A 256 0.85 -19.92 0.32
C LEU A 256 0.82 -18.38 0.23
N GLY A 257 -0.06 -17.84 -0.62
CA GLY A 257 -0.41 -16.43 -0.61
C GLY A 257 -1.27 -16.11 0.61
N VAL A 258 -0.93 -15.05 1.35
CA VAL A 258 -1.56 -14.70 2.63
C VAL A 258 -1.92 -13.22 2.68
N ARG A 259 -3.07 -12.92 3.29
CA ARG A 259 -3.41 -11.58 3.79
C ARG A 259 -3.56 -11.61 5.31
N TRP A 260 -2.78 -10.79 6.01
CA TRP A 260 -2.85 -10.63 7.47
C TRP A 260 -3.70 -9.42 7.87
N ASP A 261 -4.44 -9.57 8.96
CA ASP A 261 -5.05 -8.45 9.68
C ASP A 261 -4.03 -7.88 10.69
N LEU A 262 -3.60 -6.64 10.45
CA LEU A 262 -2.57 -5.99 11.26
C LEU A 262 -3.04 -5.61 12.66
N ARG A 263 -4.34 -5.76 13.00
CA ARG A 263 -4.88 -5.48 14.34
C ARG A 263 -4.43 -6.53 15.35
N ASP A 264 -4.70 -7.81 15.04
CA ASP A 264 -4.48 -8.96 15.94
C ASP A 264 -3.42 -9.94 15.44
N GLY A 265 -3.10 -9.95 14.13
CA GLY A 265 -2.18 -10.90 13.50
C GLY A 265 -2.87 -12.15 12.94
N SER A 266 -4.21 -12.18 12.90
CA SER A 266 -4.97 -13.22 12.19
C SER A 266 -4.71 -13.15 10.67
N TYR A 267 -4.92 -14.26 9.96
CA TYR A 267 -4.58 -14.34 8.54
C TYR A 267 -5.66 -15.08 7.73
N THR A 268 -5.70 -14.81 6.43
CA THR A 268 -6.55 -15.50 5.46
C THR A 268 -5.70 -15.97 4.28
N PRO A 269 -5.77 -17.25 3.87
CA PRO A 269 -5.30 -17.70 2.56
C PRO A 269 -5.87 -16.86 1.42
N LEU A 270 -5.03 -16.57 0.44
CA LEU A 270 -5.43 -16.04 -0.86
C LEU A 270 -5.68 -17.18 -1.85
N ASP A 271 -6.35 -16.87 -2.96
CA ASP A 271 -6.53 -17.77 -4.10
C ASP A 271 -5.17 -18.16 -4.69
N GLU A 272 -4.93 -19.46 -4.91
CA GLU A 272 -3.68 -20.01 -5.47
C GLU A 272 -3.39 -19.49 -6.89
N GLN A 273 -4.40 -18.93 -7.59
CA GLN A 273 -4.21 -18.28 -8.88
C GLN A 273 -3.54 -16.90 -8.77
N LEU A 274 -3.50 -16.26 -7.60
CA LEU A 274 -2.68 -15.07 -7.34
C LEU A 274 -1.21 -15.48 -7.15
N SER A 275 -0.50 -15.60 -8.27
CA SER A 275 0.92 -15.99 -8.31
C SER A 275 1.87 -14.90 -7.76
N THR A 276 1.45 -13.65 -7.78
CA THR A 276 2.06 -12.52 -7.08
C THR A 276 1.00 -11.75 -6.28
N MET A 277 1.48 -10.97 -5.31
CA MET A 277 0.68 -9.94 -4.63
C MET A 277 1.49 -8.65 -4.70
N ASP A 278 1.19 -7.83 -5.69
CA ASP A 278 1.90 -6.59 -5.96
C ASP A 278 1.37 -5.45 -5.06
N ASP A 279 0.06 -5.42 -4.75
CA ASP A 279 -0.53 -4.41 -3.86
C ASP A 279 -1.84 -4.88 -3.16
N VAL A 280 -2.26 -4.20 -2.10
CA VAL A 280 -3.50 -4.41 -1.33
C VAL A 280 -4.11 -3.09 -0.86
N ASN A 281 -5.43 -2.89 -1.04
CA ASN A 281 -6.13 -1.71 -0.52
C ASN A 281 -6.68 -1.90 0.91
N ALA A 282 -7.17 -0.83 1.56
CA ALA A 282 -7.68 -0.88 2.94
C ALA A 282 -8.96 -1.73 3.12
N LYS A 283 -9.63 -2.11 2.02
CA LYS A 283 -10.73 -3.10 2.00
C LYS A 283 -10.22 -4.55 2.00
N GLY A 284 -8.91 -4.75 1.86
CA GLY A 284 -8.24 -6.05 1.80
C GLY A 284 -8.43 -6.77 0.47
N VAL A 285 -8.71 -6.02 -0.61
CA VAL A 285 -8.66 -6.50 -1.99
C VAL A 285 -7.21 -6.42 -2.46
N VAL A 286 -6.75 -7.50 -3.07
CA VAL A 286 -5.35 -7.71 -3.48
C VAL A 286 -5.27 -7.72 -5.00
N VAL A 287 -4.20 -7.18 -5.56
CA VAL A 287 -3.85 -7.33 -6.98
C VAL A 287 -2.49 -7.96 -7.14
N GLY A 288 -2.31 -8.67 -8.26
CA GLY A 288 -1.00 -9.14 -8.68
C GLY A 288 -1.09 -9.91 -9.99
N GLY A 289 -0.05 -9.79 -10.81
CA GLY A 289 -0.02 -10.37 -12.15
C GLY A 289 -1.22 -9.88 -12.98
N ASP A 290 -1.94 -10.80 -13.60
CA ASP A 290 -3.14 -10.53 -14.39
C ASP A 290 -4.45 -10.51 -13.57
N ARG A 291 -4.40 -10.42 -12.22
CA ARG A 291 -5.56 -10.70 -11.36
C ARG A 291 -5.88 -9.67 -10.28
N VAL A 292 -7.13 -9.73 -9.82
CA VAL A 292 -7.63 -9.10 -8.58
C VAL A 292 -8.39 -10.13 -7.73
N GLY A 293 -8.23 -10.13 -6.41
CA GLY A 293 -8.88 -11.09 -5.53
C GLY A 293 -9.04 -10.67 -4.07
N ARG A 294 -9.77 -11.48 -3.28
CA ARG A 294 -10.03 -11.22 -1.86
C ARG A 294 -10.24 -12.51 -1.07
N GLY A 295 -9.18 -13.02 -0.46
CA GLY A 295 -9.17 -14.37 0.12
C GLY A 295 -9.10 -15.42 -0.99
N ALA A 296 -9.65 -16.62 -0.75
CA ALA A 296 -9.68 -17.75 -1.70
C ALA A 296 -10.61 -17.56 -2.93
N ASN A 297 -10.77 -16.33 -3.42
CA ASN A 297 -11.47 -16.01 -4.67
C ASN A 297 -10.73 -14.87 -5.38
N SER A 298 -10.36 -15.06 -6.65
CA SER A 298 -9.82 -14.05 -7.55
C SER A 298 -10.49 -14.10 -8.93
N ARG A 299 -10.27 -13.07 -9.73
CA ARG A 299 -10.59 -13.05 -11.16
C ARG A 299 -9.44 -12.47 -11.98
N GLU A 300 -9.30 -12.96 -13.19
CA GLU A 300 -8.48 -12.37 -14.24
C GLU A 300 -9.02 -10.97 -14.61
N LEU A 301 -8.12 -10.05 -14.93
CA LEU A 301 -8.42 -8.72 -15.40
C LEU A 301 -8.58 -8.73 -16.93
N PRO A 302 -9.57 -8.01 -17.49
CA PRO A 302 -9.78 -8.02 -18.94
C PRO A 302 -8.72 -7.19 -19.67
N GLY A 303 -8.30 -7.68 -20.84
CA GLY A 303 -7.38 -6.97 -21.74
C GLY A 303 -6.17 -7.79 -22.17
N GLY A 304 -5.88 -8.90 -21.49
CA GLY A 304 -4.93 -9.93 -21.93
C GLY A 304 -5.48 -10.84 -23.04
N GLY A 305 -4.66 -11.79 -23.49
CA GLY A 305 -5.03 -12.79 -24.48
C GLY A 305 -3.82 -13.42 -25.19
N VAL A 306 -4.06 -14.16 -26.26
CA VAL A 306 -2.97 -14.74 -27.09
C VAL A 306 -2.11 -13.62 -27.67
N GLY A 307 -0.83 -13.59 -27.29
CA GLY A 307 0.11 -12.53 -27.70
C GLY A 307 -0.08 -11.18 -27.00
N VAL A 308 -0.93 -11.10 -25.96
CA VAL A 308 -1.19 -9.87 -25.20
C VAL A 308 -1.09 -10.13 -23.71
N GLY A 309 -0.01 -9.65 -23.10
CA GLY A 309 0.16 -9.65 -21.66
C GLY A 309 -0.51 -8.45 -20.99
N ILE A 310 -0.91 -8.61 -19.74
CA ILE A 310 -1.27 -7.51 -18.84
C ILE A 310 -0.59 -7.73 -17.49
N GLY A 311 -0.47 -6.67 -16.70
CA GLY A 311 -0.04 -6.76 -15.32
C GLY A 311 -0.60 -5.60 -14.50
N ALA A 312 -1.26 -5.92 -13.39
CA ALA A 312 -1.59 -4.96 -12.35
C ALA A 312 -0.34 -4.57 -11.56
N ARG A 313 -0.33 -3.36 -11.01
CA ARG A 313 0.75 -2.82 -10.18
C ARG A 313 0.24 -2.36 -8.82
N SER A 314 -0.83 -1.57 -8.80
CA SER A 314 -1.38 -0.96 -7.59
C SER A 314 -2.90 -0.78 -7.65
N ILE A 315 -3.57 -0.73 -6.49
CA ILE A 315 -5.02 -0.70 -6.32
C ILE A 315 -5.49 0.35 -5.29
N SER A 316 -6.38 1.25 -5.73
CA SER A 316 -6.98 2.26 -4.86
C SER A 316 -8.05 1.69 -3.92
N ASP A 317 -8.39 2.42 -2.84
CA ASP A 317 -9.57 2.11 -2.02
C ASP A 317 -10.88 2.25 -2.80
N THR A 318 -10.91 3.04 -3.87
CA THR A 318 -12.07 3.11 -4.79
C THR A 318 -12.21 1.89 -5.70
N GLY A 319 -11.25 0.95 -5.71
CA GLY A 319 -11.28 -0.24 -6.58
C GLY A 319 -10.86 0.06 -8.01
N THR A 320 -10.13 1.15 -8.23
CA THR A 320 -9.36 1.34 -9.45
C THR A 320 -8.07 0.55 -9.34
N ILE A 321 -7.65 -0.11 -10.42
CA ILE A 321 -6.36 -0.78 -10.53
C ILE A 321 -5.57 -0.09 -11.64
N VAL A 322 -4.25 0.06 -11.49
CA VAL A 322 -3.35 0.53 -12.56
C VAL A 322 -2.28 -0.49 -12.88
N GLY A 323 -1.71 -0.37 -14.08
CA GLY A 323 -0.60 -1.19 -14.52
C GLY A 323 -0.37 -1.08 -16.02
N PHE A 324 -0.01 -2.19 -16.65
CA PHE A 324 0.32 -2.21 -18.08
C PHE A 324 -0.50 -3.21 -18.89
N ARG A 325 -0.59 -2.92 -20.19
CA ARG A 325 -0.94 -3.88 -21.25
C ARG A 325 0.18 -3.91 -22.28
N ASN A 326 0.73 -5.09 -22.51
CA ASN A 326 1.83 -5.35 -23.44
C ASN A 326 1.32 -6.15 -24.65
N ALA A 327 1.24 -5.49 -25.80
CA ALA A 327 0.86 -6.09 -27.08
C ALA A 327 1.98 -5.82 -28.10
N GLU A 328 1.75 -4.96 -29.09
CA GLU A 328 2.79 -4.42 -29.98
C GLU A 328 3.80 -3.52 -29.23
N ARG A 329 3.30 -2.82 -28.19
CA ARG A 329 4.09 -2.09 -27.20
C ARG A 329 3.47 -2.20 -25.80
N LEU A 330 4.26 -1.87 -24.78
CA LEU A 330 3.83 -1.78 -23.38
C LEU A 330 3.20 -0.41 -23.14
N THR A 331 1.94 -0.40 -22.71
CA THR A 331 1.10 0.80 -22.57
C THR A 331 0.47 0.90 -21.18
N PRO A 332 0.29 2.12 -20.62
CA PRO A 332 -0.22 2.30 -19.27
C PRO A 332 -1.74 2.18 -19.30
N VAL A 333 -2.29 1.39 -18.38
CA VAL A 333 -3.73 1.09 -18.34
C VAL A 333 -4.29 1.22 -16.93
N ARG A 334 -5.59 1.49 -16.90
CA ARG A 334 -6.43 1.62 -15.72
C ARG A 334 -7.61 0.66 -15.86
N TRP A 335 -7.89 -0.12 -14.83
CA TRP A 335 -9.11 -0.91 -14.71
C TRP A 335 -10.07 -0.26 -13.71
N THR A 336 -11.37 -0.28 -14.02
CA THR A 336 -12.44 0.36 -13.20
C THR A 336 -13.70 -0.50 -13.14
N GLY A 337 -14.50 -0.37 -12.07
CA GLY A 337 -15.68 -1.22 -11.86
C GLY A 337 -15.33 -2.67 -11.47
N CYS A 338 -14.17 -2.86 -10.84
CA CYS A 338 -13.59 -4.15 -10.49
C CYS A 338 -13.85 -4.51 -9.00
#